data_AF-A0A821LR79-F1
#
_entry.id   AF-A0A821LR79-F1
#
_cell.length_a   1.000
_cell.length_b   1.000
_cell.length_c   1.000
_cell.angle_alpha   90.00
_cell.angle_beta   90.00
_cell.angle_gamma   90.00
#
_symmetry.space_group_name_H-M   'P 1'
#
loop_
_entity.id
_entity.type
_entity.pdbx_description
1 polymer ?
#
loop_
_entity_poly.entity_id
_entity_poly.type
_entity_poly.pdbx_seq_one_letter_code
_entity_poly.pdbx_strand_id
1 'polypeptide(L)'
;MYYWESNESICSQIQKENYQLVKHLYICSEEIKDNYLIYFPNVNQLTIKHHFETSDDSIPTTLHRMIPLKQLTKLVIECYKFSFVEIFQLLRLPPNLYAFKLDHVSFSD
;
A
#
# COMPACT_ATOMS: atom_id res chain seq x y z
N MET A 1 -8.51 7.40 4.59
CA MET A 1 -8.15 6.07 4.08
C MET A 1 -8.86 5.92 2.73
N TYR A 2 -8.13 5.91 1.60
CA TYR A 2 -8.67 6.13 0.25
C TYR A 2 -8.05 5.16 -0.75
N TYR A 3 -8.81 4.59 -1.70
CA TYR A 3 -8.38 3.58 -2.69
C TYR A 3 -9.16 3.66 -4.01
N TRP A 4 -8.63 3.15 -5.14
CA TRP A 4 -9.17 3.40 -6.49
C TRP A 4 -8.93 2.30 -7.55
N GLU A 5 -9.77 2.30 -8.59
CA GLU A 5 -9.58 1.65 -9.89
C GLU A 5 -9.59 2.73 -11.00
N SER A 6 -8.51 2.78 -11.80
CA SER A 6 -8.38 3.40 -13.14
C SER A 6 -8.36 4.93 -13.31
N ASN A 7 -7.17 5.43 -13.73
CA ASN A 7 -6.86 6.60 -14.57
C ASN A 7 -7.50 7.96 -14.20
N GLU A 8 -6.65 8.88 -13.69
CA GLU A 8 -6.91 10.30 -13.32
C GLU A 8 -7.05 10.62 -11.81
N SER A 9 -5.88 10.79 -11.18
CA SER A 9 -5.49 11.94 -10.34
C SER A 9 -6.32 12.42 -9.12
N ILE A 10 -7.34 11.74 -8.60
CA ILE A 10 -7.94 12.13 -7.29
C ILE A 10 -8.27 10.90 -6.44
N CYS A 11 -7.64 10.76 -5.26
CA CYS A 11 -7.93 9.65 -4.33
C CYS A 11 -9.30 9.87 -3.67
N SER A 12 -10.33 9.10 -4.06
CA SER A 12 -11.70 9.19 -3.52
C SER A 12 -12.01 8.13 -2.46
N GLN A 13 -12.99 8.40 -1.59
CA GLN A 13 -13.43 7.46 -0.55
C GLN A 13 -14.34 6.37 -1.12
N ILE A 14 -14.00 5.11 -0.88
CA ILE A 14 -14.87 3.96 -1.19
C ILE A 14 -15.90 3.80 -0.07
N GLN A 15 -17.17 3.61 -0.42
CA GLN A 15 -18.22 3.25 0.54
C GLN A 15 -17.95 1.85 1.12
N LYS A 16 -18.22 1.64 2.42
CA LYS A 16 -17.85 0.41 3.15
C LYS A 16 -18.30 -0.89 2.49
N GLU A 17 -19.42 -0.86 1.79
CA GLU A 17 -20.03 -2.00 1.11
C GLU A 17 -19.18 -2.53 -0.05
N ASN A 18 -18.28 -1.71 -0.61
CA ASN A 18 -17.55 -2.03 -1.83
C ASN A 18 -16.12 -2.53 -1.58
N TYR A 19 -15.66 -2.68 -0.33
CA TYR A 19 -14.28 -3.09 -0.02
C TYR A 19 -13.91 -4.48 -0.56
N GLN A 20 -14.90 -5.38 -0.69
CA GLN A 20 -14.66 -6.69 -1.28
C GLN A 20 -14.44 -6.64 -2.78
N LEU A 21 -14.86 -5.58 -3.47
CA LEU A 21 -14.69 -5.46 -4.92
C LEU A 21 -13.31 -4.89 -5.29
N VAL A 22 -12.61 -4.28 -4.33
CA VAL A 22 -11.32 -3.62 -4.57
C VAL A 22 -10.25 -4.64 -4.95
N LYS A 23 -9.71 -4.48 -6.17
CA LYS A 23 -8.54 -5.23 -6.67
C LYS A 23 -7.25 -4.44 -6.57
N HIS A 24 -7.33 -3.12 -6.77
CA HIS A 24 -6.19 -2.21 -6.68
C HIS A 24 -6.36 -1.23 -5.52
N LEU A 25 -5.36 -1.23 -4.65
CA LEU A 25 -5.26 -0.39 -3.48
C LEU A 25 -4.23 0.74 -3.69
N TYR A 26 -4.66 2.00 -3.65
CA TYR A 26 -3.82 3.21 -3.65
C TYR A 26 -3.69 3.89 -2.27
N ILE A 27 -2.56 3.76 -1.56
CA ILE A 27 -2.35 4.50 -0.31
C ILE A 27 -1.87 5.92 -0.62
N CYS A 28 -2.73 6.90 -0.37
CA CYS A 28 -2.43 8.32 -0.58
C CYS A 28 -2.34 9.17 0.70
N SER A 29 -2.52 8.57 1.88
CA SER A 29 -2.49 9.30 3.15
C SER A 29 -1.06 9.36 3.68
N GLU A 30 -0.68 10.45 4.34
CA GLU A 30 0.57 10.54 5.11
C GLU A 30 0.45 9.96 6.53
N GLU A 31 -0.77 9.65 6.97
CA GLU A 31 -1.03 9.00 8.26
C GLU A 31 -2.06 7.87 8.10
N ILE A 32 -1.81 6.73 8.74
CA ILE A 32 -2.80 5.67 8.93
C ILE A 32 -3.11 5.56 10.43
N LYS A 33 -4.28 6.05 10.83
CA LYS A 33 -4.76 5.89 12.21
C LYS A 33 -5.26 4.45 12.41
N ASP A 34 -4.65 3.71 13.33
CA ASP A 34 -4.94 2.28 13.58
C ASP A 34 -6.42 1.97 13.85
N ASN A 35 -7.16 2.91 14.45
CA ASN A 35 -8.59 2.76 14.75
C ASN A 35 -9.49 2.67 13.50
N TYR A 36 -8.94 2.79 12.29
CA TYR A 36 -9.68 2.75 11.04
C TYR A 36 -9.14 1.74 10.03
N LEU A 37 -8.31 0.76 10.44
CA LEU A 37 -7.77 -0.25 9.52
C LEU A 37 -8.88 -1.12 8.91
N ILE A 38 -9.19 -0.82 7.65
CA ILE A 38 -10.09 -1.61 6.81
C ILE A 38 -9.30 -2.72 6.13
N TYR A 39 -9.87 -3.93 6.13
CA TYR A 39 -9.33 -5.07 5.39
C TYR A 39 -9.94 -5.20 4.00
N PHE A 40 -9.09 -5.33 2.98
CA PHE A 40 -9.46 -5.50 1.57
C PHE A 40 -9.03 -6.91 1.10
N PRO A 41 -9.94 -7.90 1.17
CA PRO A 41 -9.59 -9.31 0.98
C PRO A 41 -9.19 -9.69 -0.44
N ASN A 42 -9.52 -8.84 -1.42
CA ASN A 42 -9.40 -9.16 -2.85
C ASN A 42 -8.33 -8.35 -3.56
N VAL A 43 -7.56 -7.54 -2.83
CA VAL A 43 -6.49 -6.71 -3.38
C VAL A 43 -5.34 -7.58 -3.85
N ASN A 44 -4.95 -7.38 -5.10
CA ASN A 44 -3.78 -7.99 -5.71
C ASN A 44 -2.80 -6.96 -6.32
N GLN A 45 -3.15 -5.67 -6.30
CA GLN A 45 -2.27 -4.57 -6.71
C GLN A 45 -2.24 -3.48 -5.64
N LEU A 46 -1.04 -2.99 -5.31
CA LEU A 46 -0.82 -1.94 -4.33
C LEU A 46 0.03 -0.82 -4.94
N THR A 47 -0.44 0.41 -4.79
CA THR A 47 0.31 1.63 -5.10
C THR A 47 0.42 2.48 -3.84
N ILE A 48 1.62 2.84 -3.43
CA ILE A 48 1.87 3.73 -2.30
C ILE A 48 2.39 5.06 -2.86
N LYS A 49 1.57 6.11 -2.75
CA LYS A 49 1.90 7.45 -3.28
C LYS A 49 2.64 8.31 -2.27
N HIS A 50 2.25 8.20 -1.01
CA HIS A 50 2.84 8.95 0.09
C HIS A 50 3.37 7.98 1.15
N HIS A 51 4.50 8.34 1.76
CA HIS A 51 4.99 7.66 2.95
C HIS A 51 4.00 7.95 4.06
N PHE A 52 3.61 6.92 4.78
CA PHE A 52 2.68 7.06 5.88
C PHE A 52 3.33 6.61 7.17
N GLU A 53 3.14 7.44 8.20
CA GLU A 53 3.48 7.04 9.56
C GLU A 53 2.43 6.04 10.08
N THR A 54 2.94 5.09 10.85
CA THR A 54 2.20 4.01 11.49
C THR A 54 2.40 4.16 13.00
N SER A 55 1.33 3.97 13.79
CA SER A 55 1.33 4.38 15.20
C SER A 55 2.37 3.66 16.05
N ASP A 56 2.60 2.36 15.82
CA ASP A 56 3.60 1.56 16.56
C ASP A 56 4.12 0.33 15.78
N ASP A 57 3.64 0.12 14.54
CA ASP A 57 3.92 -1.07 13.72
C ASP A 57 4.73 -0.71 12.48
N SER A 58 5.63 -1.57 12.01
CA SER A 58 6.30 -1.33 10.72
C SER A 58 5.29 -1.27 9.56
N ILE A 59 5.55 -0.50 8.52
CA ILE A 59 4.72 -0.42 7.30
C ILE A 59 4.29 -1.82 6.78
N PRO A 60 5.18 -2.83 6.68
CA PRO A 60 4.78 -4.19 6.30
C PRO A 60 3.70 -4.80 7.20
N THR A 61 3.80 -4.61 8.51
CA THR A 61 2.83 -5.13 9.49
C THR A 61 1.47 -4.48 9.29
N THR A 62 1.44 -3.15 9.15
CA THR A 62 0.21 -2.40 8.90
C THR A 62 -0.45 -2.82 7.59
N LEU A 63 0.34 -2.99 6.53
CA LEU A 63 -0.16 -3.49 5.25
C LEU A 63 -0.70 -4.92 5.34
N HIS A 64 -0.06 -5.80 6.12
CA HIS A 64 -0.54 -7.16 6.32
C HIS A 64 -1.93 -7.22 7.00
N ARG A 65 -2.24 -6.23 7.84
CA ARG A 65 -3.58 -6.09 8.46
C ARG A 65 -4.63 -5.57 7.49
N MET A 66 -4.22 -4.89 6.42
CA MET A 66 -5.11 -4.26 5.46
C MET A 66 -5.34 -5.10 4.21
N ILE A 67 -4.36 -5.90 3.79
CA ILE A 67 -4.43 -6.69 2.56
C ILE A 67 -3.75 -8.04 2.71
N PRO A 68 -4.20 -9.07 1.98
CA PRO A 68 -3.51 -10.34 1.92
C PRO A 68 -2.24 -10.23 1.06
N LEU A 69 -1.13 -9.80 1.67
CA LEU A 69 0.15 -9.59 0.97
C LEU A 69 0.60 -10.78 0.11
N LYS A 70 0.26 -12.01 0.48
CA LYS A 70 0.59 -13.22 -0.30
C LYS A 70 -0.02 -13.25 -1.70
N GLN A 71 -1.12 -12.52 -1.91
CA GLN A 71 -1.82 -12.43 -3.19
C GLN A 71 -1.39 -11.20 -4.00
N LEU A 72 -0.49 -10.37 -3.46
CA LEU A 72 -0.03 -9.20 -4.16
C LEU A 72 0.82 -9.62 -5.36
N THR A 73 0.46 -9.07 -6.50
CA THR A 73 1.06 -9.36 -7.80
C THR A 73 1.78 -8.16 -8.40
N LYS A 74 1.34 -6.94 -8.02
CA LYS A 74 1.95 -5.67 -8.39
C LYS A 74 2.12 -4.76 -7.17
N LEU A 75 3.32 -4.22 -7.01
CA LEU A 75 3.65 -3.22 -6.01
C LEU A 75 4.28 -2.01 -6.71
N VAL A 76 3.71 -0.83 -6.48
CA VAL A 76 4.22 0.44 -6.97
C VAL A 76 4.48 1.35 -5.78
N ILE A 77 5.69 1.87 -5.65
CA ILE A 77 6.07 2.86 -4.64
C ILE A 77 6.48 4.13 -5.37
N GLU A 78 5.65 5.16 -5.26
CA GLU A 78 5.85 6.49 -5.86
C GLU A 78 6.38 7.51 -4.83
N CYS A 79 6.62 7.09 -3.59
CA CYS A 79 7.09 7.98 -2.54
C CYS A 79 8.61 7.99 -2.38
N TYR A 80 9.17 9.19 -2.26
CA TYR A 80 10.61 9.44 -2.09
C TYR A 80 11.18 9.12 -0.70
N LYS A 81 10.34 8.99 0.35
CA LYS A 81 10.80 8.76 1.74
C LYS A 81 10.82 7.30 2.18
N PHE A 82 10.50 6.36 1.29
CA PHE A 82 10.54 4.93 1.64
C PHE A 82 11.98 4.47 1.85
N SER A 83 12.31 3.96 3.03
CA SER A 83 13.65 3.45 3.28
C SER A 83 13.87 2.14 2.51
N PHE A 84 15.12 1.90 2.11
CA PHE A 84 15.48 0.67 1.42
C PHE A 84 15.19 -0.59 2.27
N VAL A 85 15.33 -0.49 3.59
CA VAL A 85 15.05 -1.57 4.54
C VAL A 85 13.57 -1.94 4.52
N GLU A 86 12.67 -0.96 4.55
CA GLU A 86 11.22 -1.20 4.48
C GLU A 86 10.82 -1.80 3.13
N ILE A 87 11.40 -1.32 2.03
CA ILE A 87 11.19 -1.92 0.71
C ILE A 87 11.59 -3.39 0.72
N PHE A 88 12.77 -3.72 1.25
CA PHE A 88 13.23 -5.09 1.34
C PHE A 88 12.31 -5.97 2.20
N GLN A 89 11.86 -5.45 3.34
CA GLN A 89 10.91 -6.17 4.20
C GLN A 89 9.58 -6.42 3.47
N LEU A 90 9.08 -5.44 2.72
CA LEU A 90 7.86 -5.58 1.92
C LEU A 90 8.01 -6.63 0.83
N LEU A 91 9.11 -6.61 0.08
CA LEU A 91 9.36 -7.53 -1.03
C LEU A 91 9.49 -8.99 -0.60
N ARG A 92 9.79 -9.27 0.68
CA ARG A 92 9.88 -10.64 1.22
C ARG A 92 8.51 -11.29 1.48
N LEU A 93 7.43 -10.50 1.53
CA LEU A 93 6.10 -10.97 1.94
C LEU A 93 5.22 -11.49 0.77
N PRO A 94 5.24 -10.91 -0.44
CA PRO A 94 4.45 -11.39 -1.58
C PRO A 94 5.27 -12.37 -2.44
N PRO A 95 5.03 -13.70 -2.36
CA PRO A 95 5.74 -14.67 -3.19
C PRO A 95 5.36 -14.60 -4.68
N ASN A 96 4.24 -13.93 -5.00
CA ASN A 96 3.66 -13.86 -6.35
C ASN A 96 3.90 -12.51 -7.04
N LEU A 97 4.80 -11.69 -6.51
CA LEU A 97 5.08 -10.37 -7.06
C LEU A 97 5.80 -10.51 -8.41
N TYR A 98 5.12 -10.18 -9.51
CA TYR A 98 5.70 -10.20 -10.85
C TYR A 98 6.09 -8.80 -11.34
N ALA A 99 5.57 -7.74 -10.71
CA ALA A 99 5.86 -6.36 -11.05
C ALA A 99 6.15 -5.52 -9.81
N PHE A 100 7.34 -4.92 -9.79
CA PHE A 100 7.76 -3.91 -8.82
C PHE A 100 8.18 -2.65 -9.56
N LYS A 101 7.60 -1.50 -9.19
CA LYS A 101 7.98 -0.18 -9.72
C LYS A 101 8.32 0.73 -8.55
N LEU A 102 9.48 1.38 -8.64
CA LEU A 102 9.99 2.33 -7.67
C LEU A 102 10.42 3.58 -8.42
N ASP A 103 9.66 4.66 -8.28
CA ASP A 103 9.87 5.85 -9.12
C ASP A 103 10.95 6.79 -8.59
N HIS A 104 11.23 6.79 -7.28
CA HIS A 104 12.33 7.56 -6.70
C HIS A 104 12.88 6.87 -5.44
N VAL A 105 14.21 6.74 -5.37
CA VAL A 105 14.93 6.32 -4.15
C VAL A 105 15.74 7.52 -3.66
N SER A 106 15.49 7.95 -2.43
CA SER A 106 16.40 8.89 -1.76
C SER A 106 17.33 8.09 -0.84
N PHE A 107 18.63 8.25 -1.04
CA PHE A 107 19.62 7.79 -0.06
C PHE A 107 19.80 8.95 0.91
N SER A 108 19.31 8.77 2.13
CA SER A 108 19.61 9.69 3.23
C SER A 108 20.78 9.06 4.00
N ASP A 109 21.91 9.77 4.05
CA ASP A 109 23.08 9.42 4.88
C ASP A 109 22.76 9.52 6.37
#